data_AF-A0A526VK40-F1
#
_entry.id   AF-A0A526VK40-F1
#
_cell.length_a   1.000
_cell.length_b   1.000
_cell.length_c   1.000
_cell.angle_alpha   90.00
_cell.angle_beta   90.00
_cell.angle_gamma   90.00
#
_symmetry.space_group_name_H-M   'P 1'
#
loop_
_entity.id
_entity.type
_entity.pdbx_description
1 polymer ?
#
loop_
_entity_poly.entity_id
_entity_poly.type
_entity_poly.pdbx_seq_one_letter_code
_entity_poly.pdbx_strand_id
1 'polypeptide(L)'
;MAIDGDTKTCPDCAEPVQRNARICRHCRYEFADAGAPGMAPARDRRPISKWFILPALAVLVWVGLHKGEKQAGPVALADASICNGFNAQEVLDQAREAGIIRDIRRRNGDGAIADAAFVEVVTARWALVGTKIHVGIAMAAYCQVAAADGTGVAMVKGSLEEDLGSVVNGNWMR
;
A
#
# COMPACT_ATOMS: atom_id res chain seq x y z
N MET A 1 33.99 -4.76 10.59
CA MET A 1 34.27 -3.73 11.61
C MET A 1 33.03 -2.86 11.71
N ALA A 2 32.19 -3.08 12.72
CA ALA A 2 31.00 -2.28 12.95
C ALA A 2 31.43 -1.00 13.67
N ILE A 3 31.09 0.16 13.11
CA ILE A 3 31.26 1.43 13.82
C ILE A 3 30.11 1.49 14.82
N ASP A 4 30.44 1.35 16.11
CA ASP A 4 29.55 1.66 17.23
C ASP A 4 29.25 3.17 17.21
N GLY A 5 28.30 3.54 16.35
CA GLY A 5 27.86 4.91 16.14
C GLY A 5 26.47 5.10 16.68
N ASP A 6 26.39 5.58 17.93
CA ASP A 6 25.26 6.30 18.50
C ASP A 6 23.88 5.63 18.40
N THR A 7 23.62 4.71 19.34
CA THR A 7 22.26 4.27 19.68
C THR A 7 21.74 5.02 20.92
N LYS A 8 20.41 5.14 21.04
CA LYS A 8 19.68 5.58 22.24
C LYS A 8 18.69 4.50 22.64
N THR A 9 18.32 4.43 23.92
CA THR A 9 17.36 3.44 24.42
C THR A 9 15.94 3.98 24.30
N CYS A 10 15.01 3.17 23.77
CA CYS A 10 13.61 3.54 23.75
C CYS A 10 13.02 3.57 25.18
N PRO A 11 12.36 4.65 25.63
CA PRO A 11 11.81 4.74 26.98
C PRO A 11 10.60 3.82 27.21
N ASP A 12 9.95 3.36 26.13
CA ASP A 12 8.73 2.55 26.19
C ASP A 12 9.04 1.04 26.19
N CYS A 13 9.99 0.59 25.35
CA CYS A 13 10.30 -0.83 25.20
C CYS A 13 11.74 -1.23 25.58
N ALA A 14 12.56 -0.29 26.05
CA ALA A 14 13.96 -0.50 26.47
C ALA A 14 14.93 -1.05 25.39
N GLU A 15 14.50 -1.17 24.14
CA GLU A 15 15.34 -1.65 23.04
C GLU A 15 16.30 -0.55 22.52
N PRO A 16 17.51 -0.91 22.06
CA PRO A 16 18.44 0.04 21.45
C PRO A 16 17.98 0.43 20.04
N VAL A 17 17.90 1.73 19.79
CA VAL A 17 17.54 2.31 18.50
C VAL A 17 18.58 3.33 18.05
N GLN A 18 18.64 3.68 16.77
CA GLN A 18 19.56 4.72 16.29
C GLN A 18 19.29 6.06 17.00
N ARG A 19 20.32 6.80 17.40
CA ARG A 19 20.19 8.07 18.16
C ARG A 19 19.31 9.10 17.44
N ASN A 20 19.38 9.14 16.12
CA ASN A 20 18.61 9.99 15.20
C ASN A 20 17.26 9.38 14.75
N ALA A 21 16.83 8.25 15.31
CA ALA A 21 15.51 7.68 15.04
C ALA A 21 14.40 8.60 15.59
N ARG A 22 13.41 8.88 14.74
CA ARG A 22 12.18 9.61 15.11
C ARG A 22 11.10 8.71 15.70
N ILE A 23 11.12 7.42 15.35
CA ILE A 23 10.18 6.39 15.81
C ILE A 23 10.96 5.13 16.20
N CYS A 24 10.55 4.46 17.28
CA CYS A 24 11.08 3.16 17.67
C CYS A 24 10.61 2.06 16.72
N ARG A 25 11.53 1.27 16.13
CA ARG A 25 11.16 0.18 15.21
C ARG A 25 10.43 -0.99 15.89
N HIS A 26 10.56 -1.12 17.21
CA HIS A 26 10.04 -2.25 17.98
C HIS A 26 8.62 -1.98 18.49
N CYS A 27 8.39 -0.86 19.18
CA CYS A 27 7.10 -0.52 19.78
C CYS A 27 6.38 0.68 19.11
N ARG A 28 7.00 1.32 18.12
CA ARG A 28 6.50 2.53 17.44
C ARG A 28 6.36 3.79 18.30
N TYR A 29 6.96 3.82 19.49
CA TYR A 29 7.06 5.04 20.29
C TYR A 29 7.70 6.20 19.50
N GLU A 30 7.05 7.36 19.49
CA GLU A 30 7.52 8.58 18.83
C GLU A 30 8.43 9.39 19.77
N PHE A 31 9.65 9.71 19.33
CA PHE A 31 10.58 10.52 20.11
C PHE A 31 10.28 12.01 19.89
N ALA A 32 9.86 12.72 20.95
CA ALA A 32 9.46 14.14 20.88
C ALA A 32 10.60 15.11 20.52
N ASP A 33 11.87 14.69 20.62
CA ASP A 33 13.05 15.54 20.42
C ASP A 33 13.58 15.53 18.97
N ALA A 34 12.73 15.87 18.00
CA ALA A 34 13.20 16.44 16.74
C ALA A 34 13.11 17.96 16.85
N GLY A 35 14.00 18.54 17.65
CA GLY A 35 14.25 19.98 17.67
C GLY A 35 14.44 20.53 16.26
N ALA A 36 13.94 21.75 16.06
CA ALA A 36 13.84 22.50 14.82
C ALA A 36 14.94 22.20 13.77
N PRO A 37 14.59 22.14 12.47
CA PRO A 37 15.61 22.09 11.43
C PRO A 37 16.49 23.35 11.57
N GLY A 38 17.73 23.14 12.01
CA GLY A 38 18.76 24.15 11.99
C GLY A 38 18.82 24.75 10.60
N MET A 39 18.58 26.06 10.53
CA MET A 39 18.79 26.88 9.34
C MET A 39 20.19 26.55 8.79
N ALA A 40 20.24 25.88 7.64
CA ALA A 40 21.50 25.67 6.94
C ALA A 40 22.15 27.04 6.68
N PRO A 41 23.47 27.19 6.84
CA PRO A 41 24.14 28.45 6.58
C PRO A 41 23.87 28.88 5.13
N ALA A 42 23.48 30.14 4.95
CA ALA A 42 23.19 30.74 3.67
C ALA A 42 24.35 30.48 2.70
N ARG A 43 24.08 29.66 1.67
CA ARG A 43 25.04 29.34 0.62
C ARG A 43 25.36 30.61 -0.15
N ASP A 44 26.60 31.06 -0.02
CA ASP A 44 27.18 32.23 -0.68
C ASP A 44 26.87 32.19 -2.19
N ARG A 45 26.06 33.15 -2.64
CA ARG A 45 25.63 33.27 -4.04
C ARG A 45 26.75 33.92 -4.84
N ARG A 46 27.65 33.11 -5.39
CA ARG A 46 28.51 33.58 -6.48
C ARG A 46 27.63 34.00 -7.67
N PRO A 47 27.90 35.16 -8.30
CA PRO A 47 27.08 35.65 -9.39
C PRO A 47 27.12 34.65 -10.56
N ILE A 48 25.96 34.05 -10.81
CA ILE A 48 25.75 33.11 -11.92
C ILE A 48 26.00 33.88 -13.21
N SER A 49 27.11 33.54 -13.86
CA SER A 49 27.50 34.01 -15.18
C SER A 49 26.31 33.94 -16.14
N LYS A 50 26.00 35.07 -16.78
CA LYS A 50 24.89 35.25 -17.74
C LYS A 50 24.95 34.31 -18.95
N TRP A 51 26.02 33.54 -19.11
CA TRP A 51 26.25 32.66 -20.27
C TRP A 51 25.46 31.34 -20.22
N PHE A 52 24.92 30.94 -19.06
CA PHE A 52 24.18 29.67 -18.91
C PHE A 52 22.63 29.80 -18.94
N ILE A 53 22.09 31.01 -18.99
CA ILE A 53 20.62 31.22 -18.90
C ILE A 53 19.91 30.95 -20.23
N LEU A 54 20.56 31.22 -21.36
CA LEU A 54 19.95 31.08 -22.69
C LEU A 54 19.62 29.63 -23.12
N PRO A 55 20.48 28.61 -22.90
CA PRO A 55 20.12 27.24 -23.27
C PRO A 55 19.07 26.61 -22.34
N ALA A 56 19.01 27.02 -21.06
CA ALA A 56 18.05 26.48 -20.10
C ALA A 56 16.59 26.91 -20.40
N LEU A 57 16.39 28.14 -20.90
CA LEU A 57 15.07 28.61 -21.30
C LEU A 57 14.55 27.90 -22.57
N ALA A 58 15.43 27.60 -23.53
CA ALA A 58 15.04 26.87 -24.74
C ALA A 58 14.54 25.44 -24.44
N VAL A 59 15.17 24.75 -23.47
CA VAL A 59 14.73 23.42 -23.02
C VAL A 59 13.37 23.49 -22.30
N LEU A 60 13.13 24.52 -21.47
CA LEU A 60 11.85 24.66 -20.77
C LEU A 60 10.67 24.95 -21.72
N VAL A 61 10.88 25.72 -22.78
CA VAL A 61 9.85 25.96 -23.81
C VAL A 61 9.57 24.69 -24.61
N TRP A 62 10.58 23.88 -24.92
CA TRP A 62 10.39 22.63 -25.65
C TRP A 62 9.70 21.54 -24.81
N VAL A 63 10.06 21.42 -23.53
CA VAL A 63 9.40 20.48 -22.60
C VAL A 63 7.96 20.91 -22.27
N GLY A 64 7.70 22.21 -22.17
CA GLY A 64 6.37 22.75 -21.87
C GLY A 64 5.33 22.54 -22.98
N LEU A 65 5.76 22.56 -24.25
CA LEU A 65 4.85 22.40 -25.40
C LEU A 65 4.50 20.94 -25.74
N HIS A 66 5.33 19.97 -25.36
CA HIS A 66 5.08 18.55 -25.67
C HIS A 66 4.36 17.78 -24.56
N LYS A 67 4.26 18.35 -23.36
CA LYS A 67 3.59 17.68 -22.24
C LYS A 67 2.14 18.14 -22.15
N GLY A 68 1.36 17.75 -23.17
CA GLY A 68 -0.09 17.82 -23.12
C GLY A 68 -0.56 17.11 -21.86
N GLU A 69 -1.04 17.89 -20.89
CA GLU A 69 -1.77 17.41 -19.74
C GLU A 69 -3.00 16.65 -20.26
N LYS A 70 -2.88 15.32 -20.31
CA LYS A 70 -4.05 14.47 -20.29
C LYS A 70 -4.67 14.70 -18.92
N GLN A 71 -5.61 15.64 -18.83
CA GLN A 71 -6.56 15.70 -17.74
C GLN A 71 -7.09 14.29 -17.58
N ALA A 72 -6.84 13.68 -16.42
CA ALA A 72 -7.51 12.45 -16.04
C ALA A 72 -9.00 12.80 -16.07
N GLY A 73 -9.69 12.35 -17.12
CA GLY A 73 -11.14 12.42 -17.15
C GLY A 73 -11.72 11.76 -15.90
N PRO A 74 -12.99 12.02 -15.56
CA PRO A 74 -13.64 11.28 -14.49
C PRO A 74 -13.38 9.80 -14.72
N VAL A 75 -12.80 9.13 -13.71
CA VAL A 75 -12.53 7.69 -13.76
C VAL A 75 -13.85 7.03 -14.13
N ALA A 76 -13.94 6.53 -15.35
CA ALA A 76 -15.12 5.80 -15.79
C ALA A 76 -15.37 4.70 -14.74
N LEU A 77 -16.54 4.75 -14.11
CA LEU A 77 -16.99 3.74 -13.17
C LEU A 77 -16.99 2.43 -13.97
N ALA A 78 -15.94 1.62 -13.78
CA ALA A 78 -15.91 0.27 -14.31
C ALA A 78 -17.01 -0.47 -13.56
N ASP A 79 -18.13 -0.69 -14.24
CA ASP A 79 -19.21 -1.55 -13.81
C ASP A 79 -18.68 -2.93 -13.37
N ALA A 80 -19.51 -3.72 -12.69
CA ALA A 80 -19.15 -5.09 -12.31
C ALA A 80 -18.94 -6.04 -13.51
N SER A 81 -18.88 -5.52 -14.75
CA SER A 81 -18.64 -6.31 -15.96
C SER A 81 -17.34 -7.10 -15.91
N ILE A 82 -16.36 -6.64 -15.13
CA ILE A 82 -15.11 -7.36 -14.90
C ILE A 82 -15.34 -8.73 -14.23
N CYS A 83 -16.45 -8.91 -13.52
CA CYS A 83 -16.84 -10.18 -12.92
C CYS A 83 -17.58 -11.11 -13.89
N ASN A 84 -18.17 -10.60 -14.98
CA ASN A 84 -18.95 -11.41 -15.93
C ASN A 84 -18.10 -12.41 -16.73
N GLY A 85 -16.82 -12.11 -16.94
CA GLY A 85 -15.88 -12.98 -17.64
C GLY A 85 -14.95 -13.78 -16.71
N PHE A 86 -15.12 -13.65 -15.40
CA PHE A 86 -14.18 -14.17 -14.42
C PHE A 86 -14.85 -15.22 -13.52
N ASN A 87 -14.35 -16.46 -13.57
CA ASN A 87 -14.87 -17.54 -12.73
C ASN A 87 -14.33 -17.40 -11.29
N ALA A 88 -14.93 -16.50 -10.53
CA ALA A 88 -14.53 -16.21 -9.15
C ALA A 88 -14.64 -17.45 -8.25
N GLN A 89 -15.66 -18.29 -8.45
CA GLN A 89 -15.88 -19.46 -7.61
C GLN A 89 -14.75 -20.48 -7.78
N GLU A 90 -14.37 -20.78 -9.03
CA GLU A 90 -13.28 -21.71 -9.32
C GLU A 90 -11.95 -21.26 -8.73
N VAL A 91 -11.62 -19.96 -8.78
CA VAL A 91 -10.38 -19.43 -8.18
C VAL A 91 -10.37 -19.60 -6.66
N LEU A 92 -11.50 -19.36 -5.99
CA LEU A 92 -11.60 -19.53 -4.54
C LEU A 92 -11.55 -21.00 -4.13
N ASP A 93 -12.17 -21.89 -4.92
CA ASP A 93 -12.16 -23.33 -4.68
C ASP A 93 -10.75 -23.90 -4.87
N GLN A 94 -10.06 -23.56 -5.97
CA GLN A 94 -8.66 -23.94 -6.19
C GLN A 94 -7.74 -23.43 -5.08
N ALA A 95 -7.93 -22.19 -4.61
CA ALA A 95 -7.14 -21.63 -3.53
C ALA A 95 -7.43 -22.30 -2.17
N ARG A 96 -8.66 -22.76 -1.95
CA ARG A 96 -9.04 -23.54 -0.77
C ARG A 96 -8.47 -24.95 -0.82
N GLU A 97 -8.53 -25.62 -1.96
CA GLU A 97 -7.92 -26.94 -2.18
C GLU A 97 -6.39 -26.90 -2.04
N ALA A 98 -5.76 -25.83 -2.54
CA ALA A 98 -4.34 -25.56 -2.33
C ALA A 98 -4.00 -25.17 -0.88
N GLY A 99 -4.98 -25.11 0.03
CA GLY A 99 -4.83 -24.77 1.44
C GLY A 99 -4.40 -23.32 1.71
N ILE A 100 -4.50 -22.44 0.71
CA ILE A 100 -4.16 -21.02 0.83
C ILE A 100 -5.28 -20.31 1.59
N ILE A 101 -6.53 -20.61 1.25
CA ILE A 101 -7.71 -20.06 1.92
C ILE A 101 -8.16 -21.01 3.02
N ARG A 102 -8.34 -20.47 4.22
CA ARG A 102 -8.88 -21.17 5.39
C ARG A 102 -10.39 -20.98 5.49
N ASP A 103 -10.86 -19.74 5.37
CA ASP A 103 -12.28 -19.40 5.50
C ASP A 103 -12.67 -18.23 4.61
N ILE A 104 -13.95 -18.15 4.24
CA ILE A 104 -14.53 -17.04 3.49
C ILE A 104 -15.87 -16.70 4.16
N ARG A 105 -15.96 -15.51 4.75
CA ARG A 105 -17.19 -15.00 5.35
C ARG A 105 -17.77 -13.90 4.50
N ARG A 106 -19.04 -14.03 4.13
CA ARG A 106 -19.80 -12.93 3.51
C ARG A 106 -20.61 -12.22 4.57
N ARG A 107 -20.63 -10.90 4.48
CA ARG A 107 -21.53 -10.05 5.25
C ARG A 107 -22.38 -9.30 4.26
N ASN A 108 -23.67 -9.56 4.34
CA ASN A 108 -24.69 -8.73 3.70
C ASN A 108 -25.21 -7.82 4.82
N GLY A 109 -25.20 -6.53 4.58
CA GLY A 109 -25.51 -5.51 5.56
C GLY A 109 -26.35 -4.40 4.96
N ASP A 110 -27.09 -3.76 5.83
CA ASP A 110 -27.87 -2.56 5.64
C ASP A 110 -27.03 -1.37 6.16
N GLY A 111 -26.09 -0.89 5.33
CA GLY A 111 -25.16 0.18 5.71
C GLY A 111 -24.29 0.69 4.56
N ALA A 112 -23.35 1.61 4.86
CA ALA A 112 -22.52 2.29 3.85
C ALA A 112 -21.56 1.37 3.06
N ILE A 113 -21.28 0.17 3.58
CA ILE A 113 -20.69 -0.94 2.82
C ILE A 113 -21.69 -2.09 2.95
N ALA A 114 -22.60 -2.19 1.99
CA ALA A 114 -23.71 -3.14 2.04
C ALA A 114 -23.21 -4.58 1.91
N ASP A 115 -22.28 -4.83 0.99
CA ASP A 115 -21.82 -6.19 0.69
C ASP A 115 -20.30 -6.30 0.86
N ALA A 116 -19.87 -7.24 1.71
CA ALA A 116 -18.47 -7.46 2.02
C ALA A 116 -18.08 -8.95 2.08
N ALA A 117 -16.92 -9.28 1.53
CA ALA A 117 -16.28 -10.59 1.61
C ALA A 117 -15.01 -10.49 2.45
N PHE A 118 -14.90 -11.34 3.48
CA PHE A 118 -13.72 -11.48 4.31
C PHE A 118 -13.08 -12.84 4.04
N VAL A 119 -11.92 -12.83 3.38
CA VAL A 119 -11.14 -14.03 3.12
C VAL A 119 -10.06 -14.16 4.17
N GLU A 120 -10.03 -15.30 4.83
CA GLU A 120 -9.00 -15.66 5.78
C GLU A 120 -8.03 -16.64 5.12
N VAL A 121 -6.75 -16.27 5.07
CA VAL A 121 -5.71 -17.07 4.41
C VAL A 121 -4.72 -17.63 5.42
N VAL A 122 -4.14 -18.78 5.09
CA VAL A 122 -3.01 -19.37 5.81
C VAL A 122 -1.78 -18.52 5.49
N THR A 123 -1.31 -17.73 6.45
CA THR A 123 -0.29 -16.68 6.25
C THR A 123 1.00 -17.27 5.67
N ALA A 124 1.43 -18.43 6.17
CA ALA A 124 2.61 -19.13 5.65
C ALA A 124 2.48 -19.51 4.17
N ARG A 125 1.32 -20.02 3.72
CA ARG A 125 1.10 -20.36 2.31
C ARG A 125 0.90 -19.13 1.45
N TRP A 126 0.22 -18.12 1.99
CA TRP A 126 0.02 -16.84 1.33
C TRP A 126 1.35 -16.16 0.98
N ALA A 127 2.34 -16.19 1.88
CA ALA A 127 3.66 -15.60 1.63
C ALA A 127 4.44 -16.33 0.52
N LEU A 128 4.15 -17.60 0.27
CA LEU A 128 4.83 -18.42 -0.74
C LEU A 128 4.22 -18.30 -2.13
N VAL A 129 2.95 -17.85 -2.23
CA VAL A 129 2.30 -17.68 -3.53
C VAL A 129 2.60 -16.31 -4.12
N GLY A 130 2.72 -16.26 -5.45
CA GLY A 130 3.05 -15.03 -6.16
C GLY A 130 1.90 -14.02 -6.21
N THR A 131 2.23 -12.76 -6.50
CA THR A 131 1.29 -11.63 -6.57
C THR A 131 0.09 -11.88 -7.49
N LYS A 132 0.26 -12.67 -8.57
CA LYS A 132 -0.86 -13.05 -9.45
C LYS A 132 -1.94 -13.82 -8.72
N ILE A 133 -1.57 -14.75 -7.84
CA ILE A 133 -2.50 -15.53 -7.04
C ILE A 133 -3.15 -14.63 -5.97
N HIS A 134 -2.37 -13.72 -5.37
CA HIS A 134 -2.92 -12.74 -4.41
C HIS A 134 -4.04 -11.90 -5.02
N VAL A 135 -3.76 -11.30 -6.18
CA VAL A 135 -4.73 -10.47 -6.91
C VAL A 135 -5.92 -11.31 -7.37
N GLY A 136 -5.68 -12.53 -7.86
CA GLY A 136 -6.75 -13.44 -8.27
C GLY A 136 -7.72 -13.76 -7.13
N ILE A 137 -7.21 -14.07 -5.94
CA ILE A 137 -8.03 -14.37 -4.76
C ILE A 137 -8.79 -13.12 -4.29
N ALA A 138 -8.14 -11.96 -4.23
CA ALA A 138 -8.79 -10.71 -3.84
C ALA A 138 -9.92 -10.32 -4.81
N MET A 139 -9.65 -10.44 -6.11
CA MET A 139 -10.63 -10.18 -7.16
C MET A 139 -11.80 -11.15 -7.13
N ALA A 140 -11.51 -12.44 -6.92
CA ALA A 140 -12.54 -13.45 -6.77
C ALA A 140 -13.43 -13.19 -5.57
N ALA A 141 -12.85 -12.82 -4.44
CA ALA A 141 -13.61 -12.44 -3.25
C ALA A 141 -14.51 -11.22 -3.50
N TYR A 142 -14.00 -10.21 -4.21
CA TYR A 142 -14.77 -9.03 -4.58
C TYR A 142 -15.95 -9.39 -5.48
N CYS A 143 -15.73 -10.18 -6.53
CA CYS A 143 -16.78 -10.59 -7.46
C CYS A 143 -17.89 -11.45 -6.82
N GLN A 144 -17.69 -11.99 -5.62
CA GLN A 144 -18.73 -12.71 -4.87
C GLN A 144 -19.72 -11.80 -4.15
N VAL A 145 -19.37 -10.51 -3.98
CA VAL A 145 -20.13 -9.53 -3.21
C VAL A 145 -20.35 -8.22 -3.97
N ALA A 146 -19.73 -8.04 -5.14
CA ALA A 146 -19.92 -6.87 -5.96
C ALA A 146 -21.36 -6.80 -6.49
N ALA A 147 -22.05 -5.70 -6.19
CA ALA A 147 -23.33 -5.36 -6.77
C ALA A 147 -23.19 -4.95 -8.24
N ALA A 148 -24.31 -4.84 -8.95
CA ALA A 148 -24.33 -4.51 -10.38
C ALA A 148 -23.69 -3.14 -10.71
N ASP A 149 -23.77 -2.19 -9.77
CA ASP A 149 -23.15 -0.88 -9.88
C ASP A 149 -21.65 -0.88 -9.54
N GLY A 150 -21.08 -2.03 -9.20
CA GLY A 150 -19.69 -2.19 -8.80
C GLY A 150 -19.40 -1.79 -7.36
N THR A 151 -20.43 -1.62 -6.52
CA THR A 151 -20.24 -1.45 -5.07
C THR A 151 -20.00 -2.81 -4.41
N GLY A 152 -19.09 -2.86 -3.43
CA GLY A 152 -18.75 -4.09 -2.73
C GLY A 152 -17.29 -4.08 -2.27
N VAL A 153 -17.00 -4.81 -1.20
CA VAL A 153 -15.64 -4.79 -0.60
C VAL A 153 -15.14 -6.21 -0.37
N ALA A 154 -13.88 -6.45 -0.74
CA ALA A 154 -13.18 -7.67 -0.34
C ALA A 154 -11.99 -7.35 0.54
N MET A 155 -11.86 -8.10 1.63
CA MET A 155 -10.74 -7.99 2.55
C MET A 155 -10.08 -9.35 2.69
N VAL A 156 -8.78 -9.41 2.39
CA VAL A 156 -7.96 -10.61 2.59
C VAL A 156 -7.08 -10.39 3.81
N LYS A 157 -7.27 -11.22 4.84
CA LYS A 157 -6.48 -11.19 6.07
C LYS A 157 -5.76 -12.50 6.28
N GLY A 158 -4.51 -12.43 6.71
CA GLY A 158 -3.78 -13.57 7.27
C GLY A 158 -4.45 -14.08 8.54
N SER A 159 -4.34 -15.38 8.78
CA SER A 159 -4.84 -16.02 9.99
C SER A 159 -4.20 -15.40 11.24
N LEU A 160 -5.01 -15.16 12.26
CA LEU A 160 -4.59 -14.70 13.59
C LEU A 160 -4.04 -15.86 14.44
N GLU A 161 -4.26 -17.10 14.02
CA GLU A 161 -3.83 -18.31 14.73
C GLU A 161 -2.40 -18.74 14.35
N GLU A 162 -1.71 -17.96 13.51
CA GLU A 162 -0.33 -18.22 13.10
C GLU A 162 0.65 -17.24 13.78
N ASP A 163 1.81 -17.74 14.22
CA ASP A 163 2.90 -16.99 14.90
C ASP A 163 3.47 -15.80 14.09
N LEU A 164 3.00 -15.60 12.86
CA LEU A 164 3.43 -14.54 11.96
C LEU A 164 2.65 -13.23 12.10
N GLY A 165 1.58 -13.21 12.93
CA GLY A 165 0.68 -12.06 13.07
C GLY A 165 -0.14 -11.81 11.80
N SER A 166 -1.30 -11.16 11.94
CA SER A 166 -2.22 -10.95 10.82
C SER A 166 -1.58 -10.10 9.71
N VAL A 167 -1.13 -10.74 8.64
CA VAL A 167 -0.72 -10.04 7.42
C VAL A 167 -1.98 -9.57 6.70
N VAL A 168 -2.27 -8.27 6.75
CA VAL A 168 -3.33 -7.65 5.95
C VAL A 168 -2.72 -7.25 4.62
N ASN A 169 -3.02 -7.96 3.53
CA ASN A 169 -2.45 -7.68 2.21
C ASN A 169 -3.32 -6.72 1.38
N GLY A 170 -3.82 -5.67 2.03
CA GLY A 170 -4.61 -4.62 1.41
C GLY A 170 -6.13 -4.73 1.66
N ASN A 171 -6.75 -3.56 1.76
CA ASN A 171 -8.20 -3.41 1.77
C ASN A 171 -8.63 -3.12 0.31
N TRP A 172 -9.38 -4.02 -0.31
CA TRP A 172 -9.84 -3.86 -1.69
C TRP A 172 -11.25 -3.30 -1.63
N MET A 173 -11.29 -1.98 -1.48
CA MET A 173 -12.50 -1.19 -1.54
C MET A 173 -12.55 -0.47 -2.88
N ARG A 174 -13.75 -0.40 -3.44
CA ARG A 174 -14.09 0.61 -4.43
C ARG A 174 -15.07 1.60 -3.82
#